data_AF-A0A5D0I697-F1
#
_entry.id   AF-A0A5D0I697-F1
#
_cell.length_a   1.000
_cell.length_b   1.000
_cell.length_c   1.000
_cell.angle_alpha   90.00
_cell.angle_beta   90.00
_cell.angle_gamma   90.00
#
_symmetry.space_group_name_H-M   'P 1'
#
loop_
_entity.id
_entity.type
_entity.pdbx_description
1 polymer ?
#
loop_
_entity_poly.entity_id
_entity_poly.type
_entity_poly.pdbx_seq_one_letter_code
_entity_poly.pdbx_strand_id
1 'polypeptide(L)'
;STQALNNYPSQPILYLVNGVSFNALNKPQNAIDTLEIGLDYIIDDTKMEADFYTQISKAYTLLNNTTKAKTFSDKAKQLQNTN
;
A
#
# COMPACT_ATOMS: atom_id res chain seq x y z
N SER A 1 18.67 23.16 19.47
CA SER A 1 17.89 23.08 18.22
C SER A 1 18.16 21.76 17.52
N THR A 2 17.70 20.66 18.11
CA THR A 2 18.13 19.30 17.74
C THR A 2 16.93 18.35 17.69
N GLN A 3 15.84 18.78 17.06
CA GLN A 3 14.64 17.95 16.87
C GLN A 3 14.00 18.08 15.48
N ALA A 4 14.72 18.64 14.50
CA ALA A 4 14.18 18.86 13.16
C ALA A 4 14.83 17.98 12.07
N LEU A 5 15.63 16.98 12.44
CA LEU A 5 16.47 16.21 11.49
C LEU A 5 16.35 14.68 11.62
N ASN A 6 15.27 14.16 12.21
CA ASN A 6 14.98 12.71 12.25
C ASN A 6 13.73 12.27 11.45
N ASN A 7 13.08 13.16 10.69
CA ASN A 7 11.73 12.88 10.15
C ASN A 7 11.64 12.53 8.65
N TYR A 8 12.75 12.39 7.93
CA TYR A 8 12.69 12.24 6.47
C TYR A 8 13.78 11.29 5.95
N PRO A 9 13.50 9.98 5.90
CA PRO A 9 13.67 9.29 4.62
C PRO A 9 12.64 8.20 4.21
N SER A 10 11.62 7.81 4.97
CA SER A 10 10.79 6.62 4.62
C SER A 10 9.30 6.73 4.93
N GLN A 11 8.64 7.82 4.52
CA GLN A 11 7.20 7.92 4.71
C GLN A 11 6.48 6.87 3.86
N PRO A 12 5.60 6.02 4.44
CA PRO A 12 4.86 5.01 3.67
C PRO A 12 4.08 5.63 2.51
N ILE A 13 3.65 6.89 2.64
CA ILE A 13 2.97 7.63 1.56
C ILE A 13 3.76 7.64 0.23
N LEU A 14 5.10 7.65 0.27
CA LEU A 14 5.91 7.66 -0.94
C LEU A 14 5.83 6.30 -1.67
N TYR A 15 5.81 5.21 -0.92
CA TYR A 15 5.60 3.86 -1.46
C TYR A 15 4.18 3.69 -1.99
N LEU A 16 3.18 4.29 -1.31
CA LEU A 16 1.80 4.29 -1.80
C LEU A 16 1.68 4.99 -3.16
N VAL A 17 2.22 6.20 -3.28
CA VAL A 17 2.20 6.97 -4.53
C VAL A 17 2.94 6.24 -5.65
N ASN A 18 4.09 5.64 -5.35
CA ASN A 18 4.83 4.83 -6.31
C ASN A 18 4.03 3.59 -6.75
N GLY A 19 3.40 2.87 -5.82
CA GLY A 19 2.55 1.72 -6.13
C GLY A 19 1.34 2.08 -6.99
N VAL A 20 0.66 3.19 -6.69
CA VAL A 20 -0.42 3.74 -7.52
C VAL A 20 0.08 4.03 -8.94
N SER A 21 1.26 4.63 -9.05
CA SER A 21 1.88 4.98 -10.33
C SER A 21 2.26 3.74 -11.14
N PHE A 22 2.84 2.72 -10.51
CA PHE A 22 3.13 1.45 -11.15
C PHE A 22 1.86 0.73 -11.63
N ASN A 23 0.79 0.75 -10.85
CA ASN A 23 -0.52 0.24 -11.26
C ASN A 23 -1.05 1.00 -12.50
N ALA A 24 -0.95 2.33 -12.52
CA ALA A 24 -1.37 3.15 -13.65
C ALA A 24 -0.54 2.90 -14.92
N LEU A 25 0.74 2.57 -14.76
CA LEU A 25 1.66 2.20 -15.84
C LEU A 25 1.54 0.71 -16.26
N ASN A 26 0.55 -0.01 -15.74
CA ASN A 26 0.36 -1.45 -15.97
C ASN A 26 1.61 -2.29 -15.64
N LYS A 27 2.33 -1.89 -14.57
CA LYS A 27 3.46 -2.61 -13.96
C LYS A 27 3.06 -3.17 -12.59
N PRO A 28 2.08 -4.08 -12.51
CA PRO A 28 1.52 -4.50 -11.23
C PRO A 28 2.49 -5.25 -10.32
N GLN A 29 3.50 -5.96 -10.85
CA GLN A 29 4.50 -6.61 -10.01
C GLN A 29 5.33 -5.58 -9.24
N ASN A 30 5.83 -4.55 -9.91
CA ASN A 30 6.54 -3.44 -9.27
C ASN A 30 5.65 -2.70 -8.25
N ALA A 31 4.34 -2.59 -8.52
CA ALA A 31 3.40 -2.03 -7.57
C ALA A 31 3.35 -2.87 -6.29
N ILE A 32 3.19 -4.20 -6.41
CA ILE A 32 3.14 -5.12 -5.27
C ILE A 32 4.43 -5.01 -4.46
N ASP A 33 5.59 -5.16 -5.10
CA ASP A 33 6.88 -5.15 -4.40
C ASP A 33 7.08 -3.84 -3.62
N THR A 34 6.74 -2.71 -4.24
CA THR A 34 6.86 -1.39 -3.61
C THR A 34 5.88 -1.21 -2.45
N LEU A 35 4.63 -1.65 -2.63
CA LEU A 35 3.57 -1.50 -1.63
C LEU A 35 3.80 -2.43 -0.43
N GLU A 36 4.28 -3.65 -0.64
CA GLU A 36 4.63 -4.57 0.45
C GLU A 36 5.77 -4.01 1.31
N ILE A 37 6.79 -3.42 0.68
CA ILE A 37 7.86 -2.72 1.42
C ILE A 37 7.27 -1.54 2.20
N GLY A 38 6.41 -0.73 1.59
CA GLY A 38 5.83 0.44 2.25
C GLY A 38 4.90 0.10 3.42
N LEU A 39 4.23 -1.05 3.37
CA LEU A 39 3.37 -1.57 4.44
C LEU A 39 4.13 -1.79 5.74
N ASP A 40 5.36 -2.31 5.68
CA ASP A 40 6.20 -2.57 6.85
C ASP A 40 6.56 -1.29 7.62
N TYR A 41 6.43 -0.11 6.99
CA TYR A 41 6.70 1.19 7.59
C TYR A 41 5.45 1.87 8.16
N ILE A 42 4.26 1.29 8.01
CA ILE A 42 3.02 1.86 8.55
C ILE A 42 2.93 1.53 10.04
N ILE A 43 2.79 2.56 10.87
CA ILE A 43 2.64 2.43 12.33
C ILE A 43 1.39 3.20 12.73
N ASP A 44 0.43 2.52 13.37
CA ASP A 44 -0.82 3.08 13.92
C ASP A 44 -1.69 3.90 12.93
N ASP A 45 -1.54 3.69 11.61
CA ASP A 45 -2.37 4.34 10.58
C ASP A 45 -3.17 3.30 9.78
N THR A 46 -4.30 2.89 10.36
CA THR A 46 -5.22 1.92 9.74
C THR A 46 -5.82 2.41 8.42
N LYS A 47 -5.92 3.73 8.22
CA LYS A 47 -6.46 4.30 6.98
C LYS A 47 -5.44 4.13 5.86
N MET A 48 -4.19 4.48 6.13
CA MET A 48 -3.10 4.27 5.19
C MET A 48 -2.90 2.78 4.90
N GLU A 49 -2.94 1.92 5.91
CA GLU A 49 -2.84 0.47 5.71
C GLU A 49 -3.95 -0.07 4.80
N ALA A 50 -5.19 0.40 4.97
CA ALA A 50 -6.30 0.04 4.09
C ALA A 50 -6.10 0.52 2.64
N ASP A 51 -5.55 1.72 2.44
CA ASP A 51 -5.23 2.25 1.11
C ASP A 51 -4.14 1.41 0.42
N PHE A 52 -3.12 0.99 1.16
CA PHE A 52 -2.09 0.07 0.69
C PHE A 52 -2.67 -1.27 0.23
N TYR A 53 -3.49 -1.91 1.06
CA TYR A 53 -4.16 -3.16 0.68
C TYR A 53 -5.08 -3.00 -0.53
N THR A 54 -5.73 -1.84 -0.67
CA THR A 54 -6.55 -1.53 -1.85
C THR A 54 -5.70 -1.48 -3.12
N GLN A 55 -4.52 -0.85 -3.06
CA GLN A 55 -3.62 -0.78 -4.22
C GLN A 55 -2.97 -2.14 -4.55
N ILE A 56 -2.65 -2.95 -3.54
CA ILE A 56 -2.16 -4.33 -3.74
C ILE A 56 -3.25 -5.19 -4.37
N SER A 57 -4.49 -5.07 -3.90
CA SER A 57 -5.64 -5.74 -4.52
C SER A 57 -5.76 -5.38 -6.00
N LYS A 58 -5.66 -4.08 -6.33
CA LYS A 58 -5.71 -3.61 -7.73
C LYS A 58 -4.58 -4.22 -8.57
N ALA A 59 -3.36 -4.27 -8.03
CA ALA A 59 -2.22 -4.85 -8.71
C ALA A 59 -2.42 -6.34 -9.01
N TYR A 60 -2.92 -7.12 -8.04
CA TYR A 60 -3.24 -8.53 -8.26
C TYR A 60 -4.39 -8.74 -9.25
N THR A 61 -5.38 -7.83 -9.30
CA THR A 61 -6.41 -7.86 -10.34
C THR A 61 -5.82 -7.67 -11.74
N LEU A 62 -4.87 -6.73 -11.91
CA LEU A 62 -4.17 -6.51 -13.18
C LEU A 62 -3.33 -7.73 -13.61
N LEU A 63 -2.84 -8.52 -12.65
CA LEU A 63 -2.17 -9.81 -12.89
C LEU A 63 -3.12 -10.99 -13.12
N ASN A 64 -4.45 -10.76 -13.16
CA ASN A 64 -5.49 -11.80 -13.21
C ASN A 64 -5.45 -12.78 -12.01
N ASN A 65 -4.81 -12.40 -10.90
CA ASN A 65 -4.78 -13.18 -9.67
C ASN A 65 -5.96 -12.79 -8.77
N THR A 66 -7.15 -13.25 -9.13
CA THR A 66 -8.41 -12.91 -8.45
C THR A 66 -8.45 -13.38 -6.99
N THR A 67 -7.80 -14.50 -6.67
CA THR A 67 -7.71 -15.03 -5.30
C THR A 67 -6.96 -14.06 -4.39
N LYS A 68 -5.78 -13.61 -4.80
CA LYS A 68 -5.01 -12.64 -4.01
C LYS A 68 -5.67 -11.27 -4.01
N ALA A 69 -6.21 -10.82 -5.14
CA ALA A 69 -6.96 -9.57 -5.21
C ALA A 69 -8.08 -9.53 -4.16
N LYS A 70 -8.92 -10.57 -4.11
CA LYS A 70 -9.99 -10.67 -3.12
C LYS A 70 -9.44 -10.65 -1.69
N THR A 71 -8.37 -11.41 -1.43
CA THR A 71 -7.74 -11.47 -0.09
C THR A 71 -7.34 -10.08 0.41
N PHE A 72 -6.66 -9.28 -0.42
CA PHE A 72 -6.24 -7.94 -0.03
C PHE A 72 -7.40 -6.93 0.00
N SER A 73 -8.41 -7.07 -0.87
CA SER A 73 -9.63 -6.27 -0.79
C SER A 73 -10.39 -6.50 0.52
N ASP A 74 -10.47 -7.75 0.99
CA ASP A 74 -11.15 -8.08 2.24
C ASP A 74 -10.38 -7.53 3.45
N LYS A 75 -9.04 -7.60 3.44
CA LYS A 75 -8.20 -6.95 4.47
C LYS A 75 -8.43 -5.44 4.54
N ALA A 76 -8.46 -4.75 3.40
CA ALA A 76 -8.74 -3.32 3.34
C ALA A 76 -10.11 -2.98 3.96
N LYS A 77 -11.14 -3.75 3.60
CA LYS A 77 -12.50 -3.57 4.16
C LYS A 77 -12.56 -3.82 5.65
N GLN A 78 -11.84 -4.81 6.16
CA GLN A 78 -11.79 -5.10 7.59
C GLN A 78 -11.27 -3.88 8.36
N LEU A 79 -10.18 -3.27 7.89
CA LEU A 79 -9.61 -2.06 8.52
C LEU A 79 -10.53 -0.83 8.40
N GLN A 80 -11.24 -0.69 7.28
CA GLN A 80 -12.21 0.40 7.09
C GLN A 80 -13.45 0.26 7.97
N ASN A 81 -13.92 -0.96 8.22
CA ASN A 81 -15.09 -1.23 9.07
C ASN A 81 -14.78 -1.15 10.58
N THR A 82 -13.51 -1.06 10.96
CA THR A 82 -13.07 -0.99 12.37
C THR A 82 -12.89 0.47 12.84
N ASN A 83 -13.16 1.46 11.98
CA ASN A 83 -13.12 2.91 12.24
C ASN A 83 -14.51 3.53 12.19
#